data_AF-A0A2P6RSD5-F1
#
_entry.id   AF-A0A2P6RSD5-F1
#
_cell.length_a   1.000
_cell.length_b   1.000
_cell.length_c   1.000
_cell.angle_alpha   90.00
_cell.angle_beta   90.00
_cell.angle_gamma   90.00
#
_symmetry.space_group_name_H-M   'P 1'
#
loop_
_entity.id
_entity.type
_entity.pdbx_description
1 polymer ?
#
loop_
_entity_poly.entity_id
_entity_poly.type
_entity_poly.pdbx_seq_one_letter_code
_entity_poly.pdbx_strand_id
1 'polypeptide(L)'
;MDSEKSMFGGAIRPTWPSLLLLLTTMLVLSYQISTMTGLPSWAGSVWGASETAPADPTRSRSCSGFFFGGVGAAPPRRKTVMSIRDFGGVADGTTSNTEAFRKAMRYMQTKQESGGAQLNVPEGRWLTGSFNLTSNFTLFLEEGAVILGSQDPKEWPIIEPLPSYGRGRERLGGRHISLIHGDGLTDVVITGHNGTIDGQGKMWWELWWNRTLEYTRVHPVYCSNVVIKDMTILAPLNAPNTDGIDADSCTNVCIEDCYIESGDDLIAVKSGWDHYGIKMARPSSNIIVRRVSGTTPTCSGVGIGSEMSGGISNVTIEDLHVWNSAAGVRLKSDKGRGGYIENVTISNIKMERVKTPIKFSRGSNDHPDKGWDPKAVPKVKGIFISNIVSLNSTKAPVLQGVEGASYEGICLRNVTILGLAASAAWQCEFVAGFANDVFPTPCPQMQDMGSFNWCQQH
;
A
#
# COMPACT_ATOMS: atom_id res chain seq x y z
N MET A 1 -69.96 -36.94 -26.94
CA MET A 1 -69.82 -36.22 -25.66
C MET A 1 -68.46 -35.56 -25.68
N ASP A 2 -68.47 -34.24 -25.94
CA ASP A 2 -67.56 -33.14 -25.57
C ASP A 2 -66.07 -33.46 -25.33
N SER A 3 -65.07 -32.68 -25.75
CA SER A 3 -64.97 -31.38 -26.44
C SER A 3 -63.48 -31.20 -26.76
N GLU A 4 -63.11 -30.88 -28.01
CA GLU A 4 -61.76 -30.43 -28.38
C GLU A 4 -61.54 -28.96 -28.00
N LYS A 5 -60.37 -28.61 -27.46
CA LYS A 5 -59.87 -27.22 -27.41
C LYS A 5 -58.42 -27.15 -27.90
N SER A 6 -58.22 -26.36 -28.95
CA SER A 6 -56.93 -25.95 -29.51
C SER A 6 -56.37 -24.72 -28.78
N MET A 7 -55.04 -24.61 -28.69
CA MET A 7 -54.33 -23.39 -28.29
C MET A 7 -53.44 -22.90 -29.44
N PHE A 8 -53.67 -21.69 -29.93
CA PHE A 8 -52.66 -20.85 -30.59
C PHE A 8 -52.92 -19.35 -30.33
N GLY A 9 -51.86 -18.69 -29.86
CA GLY A 9 -51.42 -17.28 -29.93
C GLY A 9 -52.40 -16.11 -30.12
N GLY A 10 -52.34 -15.15 -29.19
CA GLY A 10 -52.81 -13.77 -29.38
C GLY A 10 -51.71 -12.75 -29.08
N ALA A 11 -51.34 -11.93 -30.07
CA ALA A 11 -50.40 -10.82 -29.93
C ALA A 11 -51.11 -9.54 -29.44
N ILE A 12 -50.56 -8.90 -28.41
CA ILE A 12 -51.11 -7.69 -27.79
C ILE A 12 -50.62 -6.45 -28.57
N ARG A 13 -51.54 -5.64 -29.09
CA ARG A 13 -51.23 -4.35 -29.71
C ARG A 13 -51.05 -3.27 -28.63
N PRO A 14 -49.97 -2.46 -28.65
CA PRO A 14 -49.76 -1.41 -27.66
C PRO A 14 -50.78 -0.28 -27.81
N THR A 15 -51.20 0.29 -26.70
CA THR A 15 -52.17 1.39 -26.65
C THR A 15 -51.50 2.74 -26.89
N TRP A 16 -52.25 3.72 -27.38
CA TRP A 16 -51.79 5.08 -27.66
C TRP A 16 -51.02 5.77 -26.51
N PRO A 17 -51.40 5.59 -25.23
CA PRO A 17 -50.62 6.15 -24.10
C PRO A 17 -49.21 5.56 -23.99
N SER A 18 -49.04 4.26 -24.31
CA SER A 18 -47.73 3.59 -24.28
C SER A 18 -46.81 4.11 -25.38
N LEU A 19 -47.35 4.39 -26.56
CA LEU A 19 -46.62 5.02 -27.66
C LEU A 19 -46.21 6.47 -27.34
N LEU A 20 -47.10 7.22 -26.69
CA LEU A 20 -46.82 8.61 -26.27
C LEU A 20 -45.72 8.69 -25.20
N LEU A 21 -45.71 7.76 -24.24
CA LEU A 21 -44.66 7.68 -23.23
C LEU A 21 -43.30 7.31 -23.84
N LEU A 22 -43.29 6.44 -24.87
CA LEU A 22 -42.08 6.04 -25.58
C LEU A 22 -41.51 7.18 -26.44
N LEU A 23 -42.38 7.98 -27.06
CA LEU A 23 -42.00 9.18 -27.80
C LEU A 23 -41.45 10.30 -26.90
N THR A 24 -42.06 10.54 -25.73
CA THR A 24 -41.57 11.55 -24.79
C THR A 24 -40.23 11.17 -24.16
N THR A 25 -40.06 9.89 -23.80
CA THR A 25 -38.77 9.37 -23.31
C THR A 25 -37.67 9.45 -24.36
N MET A 26 -37.96 9.11 -25.62
CA MET A 26 -37.01 9.28 -26.73
C MET A 26 -36.64 10.75 -26.98
N LEU A 27 -37.61 11.67 -26.87
CA LEU A 27 -37.36 13.11 -27.00
C LEU A 27 -36.47 13.65 -25.88
N VAL A 28 -36.72 13.27 -24.63
CA VAL A 28 -35.88 13.67 -23.47
C VAL A 28 -34.46 13.10 -23.58
N LEU A 29 -34.31 11.84 -24.01
CA LEU A 29 -33.01 11.22 -24.28
C LEU A 29 -32.27 11.92 -25.43
N SER A 30 -32.97 12.26 -26.52
CA SER A 30 -32.36 13.00 -27.64
C SER A 30 -31.93 14.41 -27.25
N TYR A 31 -32.69 15.08 -26.37
CA TYR A 31 -32.34 16.41 -25.85
C TYR A 31 -31.11 16.34 -24.92
N GLN A 32 -31.04 15.34 -24.03
CA GLN A 32 -29.87 15.09 -23.17
C GLN A 32 -28.60 14.76 -23.97
N ILE A 33 -28.74 14.05 -25.10
CA ILE A 33 -27.61 13.77 -26.01
C ILE A 33 -27.16 15.05 -26.74
N SER A 34 -28.09 15.93 -27.12
CA SER A 34 -27.78 17.18 -27.82
C SER A 34 -27.17 18.27 -26.95
N THR A 35 -27.37 18.25 -25.62
CA THR A 35 -26.74 19.20 -24.69
C THR A 35 -25.35 18.76 -24.20
N MET A 36 -24.89 17.55 -24.58
CA MET A 36 -23.52 17.08 -24.33
C MET A 36 -22.51 17.52 -25.40
N THR A 37 -22.88 18.39 -26.35
CA THR A 37 -21.94 18.99 -27.30
C THR A 37 -21.31 20.25 -26.71
N GLY A 38 -20.36 20.04 -25.81
CA GLY A 38 -19.59 21.11 -25.18
C GLY A 38 -18.31 20.59 -24.53
N LEU A 39 -17.67 19.57 -25.12
CA LEU A 39 -16.33 19.18 -24.72
C LEU A 39 -15.33 20.10 -25.42
N PRO A 40 -14.42 20.77 -24.68
CA PRO A 40 -13.38 21.56 -25.30
C PRO A 40 -12.45 20.64 -26.12
N SER A 41 -12.04 21.13 -27.28
CA SER A 41 -11.31 20.43 -28.35
C SER A 41 -9.90 19.91 -28.00
N TRP A 42 -9.55 19.86 -26.71
CA TRP A 42 -8.33 19.22 -26.20
C TRP A 42 -8.59 17.85 -25.54
N ALA A 43 -9.85 17.42 -25.37
CA ALA A 43 -10.18 16.12 -24.76
C ALA A 43 -9.91 14.90 -25.67
N GLY A 44 -9.69 15.13 -26.97
CA GLY A 44 -9.42 14.07 -27.96
C GLY A 44 -7.99 13.49 -27.94
N SER A 45 -7.08 14.06 -27.14
CA SER A 45 -5.69 13.57 -27.04
C SER A 45 -5.43 12.69 -25.80
N VAL A 46 -6.43 12.47 -24.94
CA VAL A 46 -6.28 11.67 -23.70
C VAL A 46 -6.59 10.18 -23.93
N TRP A 47 -7.17 9.82 -25.08
CA TRP A 47 -7.49 8.44 -25.45
C TRP A 47 -6.83 8.04 -26.76
N GLY A 48 -5.52 8.28 -26.85
CA GLY A 48 -4.69 7.40 -27.64
C GLY A 48 -4.60 6.09 -26.88
N ALA A 49 -5.08 4.99 -27.47
CA ALA A 49 -4.62 3.67 -27.08
C ALA A 49 -3.10 3.77 -26.96
N SER A 50 -2.57 3.49 -25.77
CA SER A 50 -1.15 3.32 -25.56
C SER A 50 -0.72 2.18 -26.49
N GLU A 51 -0.31 2.52 -27.71
CA GLU A 51 0.78 1.82 -28.35
C GLU A 51 1.84 1.77 -27.27
N THR A 52 2.07 0.55 -26.77
CA THR A 52 3.07 0.23 -25.78
C THR A 52 4.32 1.04 -26.11
N ALA A 53 4.58 2.09 -25.32
CA ALA A 53 5.86 2.77 -25.39
C ALA A 53 6.90 1.65 -25.35
N PRO A 54 7.86 1.61 -26.30
CA PRO A 54 8.83 0.53 -26.34
C PRO A 54 9.46 0.47 -24.95
N ALA A 55 9.37 -0.69 -24.30
CA ALA A 55 9.91 -0.89 -22.97
C ALA A 55 11.35 -0.36 -22.98
N ASP A 56 11.60 0.69 -22.21
CA ASP A 56 12.93 1.28 -22.11
C ASP A 56 13.89 0.15 -21.69
N PRO A 57 14.82 -0.27 -22.56
CA PRO A 57 15.70 -1.40 -22.28
C PRO A 57 16.65 -1.11 -21.10
N THR A 58 16.67 0.13 -20.59
CA THR A 58 17.44 0.56 -19.42
C THR A 58 16.65 0.59 -18.11
N ARG A 59 15.30 0.52 -18.14
CA ARG A 59 14.49 0.35 -16.93
C ARG A 59 14.66 -1.10 -16.44
N SER A 60 15.33 -1.28 -15.29
CA SER A 60 15.52 -2.59 -14.67
C SER A 60 14.23 -3.41 -14.67
N ARG A 61 14.30 -4.70 -15.06
CA ARG A 61 13.15 -5.62 -15.03
C ARG A 61 12.60 -5.87 -13.62
N SER A 62 13.42 -5.67 -12.60
CA SER A 62 13.08 -5.90 -11.19
C SER A 62 13.80 -4.90 -10.27
N CYS A 63 13.16 -4.41 -9.21
CA CYS A 63 13.87 -3.65 -8.17
C CYS A 63 14.85 -4.50 -7.33
N SER A 64 14.76 -5.84 -7.37
CA SER A 64 15.71 -6.73 -6.68
C SER A 64 17.13 -6.61 -7.26
N GLY A 65 17.25 -6.28 -8.54
CA GLY A 65 18.55 -6.10 -9.20
C GLY A 65 19.43 -5.01 -8.56
N PHE A 66 18.82 -4.01 -7.92
CA PHE A 66 19.54 -2.96 -7.21
C PHE A 66 20.21 -3.45 -5.93
N PHE A 67 19.75 -4.56 -5.35
CA PHE A 67 20.21 -5.04 -4.04
C PHE A 67 20.96 -6.38 -4.11
N PHE A 68 20.76 -7.18 -5.17
CA PHE A 68 21.31 -8.53 -5.30
C PHE A 68 22.31 -8.71 -6.46
N GLY A 69 22.94 -7.63 -6.94
CA GLY A 69 24.14 -7.72 -7.79
C GLY A 69 23.98 -7.38 -9.28
N GLY A 70 23.09 -6.46 -9.64
CA GLY A 70 23.08 -5.83 -10.97
C GLY A 70 21.70 -5.73 -11.62
N VAL A 71 21.60 -4.83 -12.61
CA VAL A 71 20.38 -4.54 -13.38
C VAL A 71 19.74 -5.83 -13.90
N GLY A 72 18.51 -6.13 -13.47
CA GLY A 72 17.77 -7.33 -13.89
C GLY A 72 18.04 -8.63 -13.12
N ALA A 73 18.83 -8.62 -12.03
CA ALA A 73 19.10 -9.83 -11.27
C ALA A 73 17.84 -10.37 -10.56
N ALA A 74 17.52 -11.65 -10.82
CA ALA A 74 16.52 -12.42 -10.09
C ALA A 74 16.90 -12.55 -8.60
N PRO A 75 15.94 -12.82 -7.70
CA PRO A 75 16.26 -13.10 -6.31
C PRO A 75 17.33 -14.21 -6.16
N PRO A 76 18.17 -14.16 -5.13
CA PRO A 76 19.26 -15.12 -4.95
C PRO A 76 18.73 -16.55 -4.89
N ARG A 77 19.33 -17.45 -5.69
CA ARG A 77 19.02 -18.88 -5.63
C ARG A 77 19.54 -19.46 -4.33
N ARG A 78 18.68 -20.17 -3.62
CA ARG A 78 19.03 -20.85 -2.35
C ARG A 78 19.55 -22.25 -2.64
N LYS A 79 20.62 -22.66 -1.95
CA LYS A 79 21.23 -23.99 -2.14
C LYS A 79 20.31 -25.10 -1.63
N THR A 80 19.64 -24.86 -0.51
CA THR A 80 18.69 -25.81 0.07
C THR A 80 17.27 -25.42 -0.34
N VAL A 81 16.49 -26.37 -0.83
CA VAL A 81 15.07 -26.16 -1.17
C VAL A 81 14.26 -27.27 -0.52
N MET A 82 13.24 -26.92 0.25
CA MET A 82 12.32 -27.88 0.87
C MET A 82 10.88 -27.44 0.64
N SER A 83 9.94 -28.38 0.73
CA SER A 83 8.50 -28.10 0.81
C SER A 83 8.04 -28.06 2.26
N ILE A 84 7.01 -27.25 2.55
CA ILE A 84 6.31 -27.32 3.85
C ILE A 84 5.75 -28.73 4.14
N ARG A 85 5.48 -29.54 3.11
CA ARG A 85 5.06 -30.95 3.24
C ARG A 85 6.14 -31.83 3.89
N ASP A 86 7.41 -31.51 3.68
CA ASP A 86 8.54 -32.24 4.28
C ASP A 86 8.59 -32.09 5.81
N PHE A 87 7.89 -31.08 6.33
CA PHE A 87 7.76 -30.80 7.76
C PHE A 87 6.40 -31.21 8.34
N GLY A 88 5.61 -31.98 7.56
CA GLY A 88 4.30 -32.49 7.95
C GLY A 88 3.14 -31.53 7.70
N GLY A 89 3.32 -30.54 6.82
CA GLY A 89 2.23 -29.63 6.46
C GLY A 89 1.08 -30.31 5.70
N VAL A 90 -0.15 -29.88 5.96
CA VAL A 90 -1.40 -30.34 5.35
C VAL A 90 -2.18 -29.16 4.78
N ALA A 91 -2.54 -29.26 3.50
CA ALA A 91 -3.06 -28.15 2.68
C ALA A 91 -4.61 -28.12 2.58
N ASP A 92 -5.32 -28.47 3.65
CA ASP A 92 -6.79 -28.63 3.68
C ASP A 92 -7.54 -27.36 4.12
N GLY A 93 -6.83 -26.32 4.55
CA GLY A 93 -7.39 -25.07 5.07
C GLY A 93 -7.96 -25.16 6.50
N THR A 94 -7.82 -26.31 7.16
CA THR A 94 -8.37 -26.56 8.51
C THR A 94 -7.33 -27.08 9.50
N THR A 95 -6.35 -27.84 9.03
CA THR A 95 -5.24 -28.33 9.84
C THR A 95 -4.29 -27.18 10.16
N SER A 96 -3.98 -27.00 11.45
CA SER A 96 -2.97 -26.02 11.86
C SER A 96 -1.58 -26.49 11.45
N ASN A 97 -0.95 -25.71 10.57
CA ASN A 97 0.40 -25.91 10.07
C ASN A 97 1.46 -25.15 10.90
N THR A 98 1.07 -24.52 12.01
CA THR A 98 1.95 -23.68 12.83
C THR A 98 3.24 -24.40 13.22
N GLU A 99 3.15 -25.64 13.68
CA GLU A 99 4.33 -26.43 14.04
C GLU A 99 5.14 -26.89 12.82
N ALA A 100 4.49 -27.15 11.67
CA ALA A 100 5.18 -27.47 10.43
C ALA A 100 6.03 -26.28 9.95
N PHE A 101 5.47 -25.07 9.94
CA PHE A 101 6.21 -23.85 9.62
C PHE A 101 7.35 -23.60 10.63
N ARG A 102 7.10 -23.73 11.93
CA ARG A 102 8.15 -23.55 12.96
C ARG A 102 9.27 -24.60 12.88
N LYS A 103 8.95 -25.84 12.50
CA LYS A 103 9.97 -26.87 12.22
C LYS A 103 10.77 -26.54 10.97
N ALA A 104 10.10 -26.10 9.91
CA ALA A 104 10.76 -25.65 8.70
C ALA A 104 11.74 -24.51 9.01
N MET A 105 11.32 -23.45 9.71
CA MET A 105 12.18 -22.31 10.04
C MET A 105 13.41 -22.70 10.86
N ARG A 106 13.25 -23.57 11.87
CA ARG A 106 14.38 -24.12 12.64
C ARG A 106 15.37 -24.86 11.74
N TYR A 107 14.89 -25.67 10.80
CA TYR A 107 15.76 -26.36 9.84
C TYR A 107 16.46 -25.38 8.89
N MET A 108 15.72 -24.42 8.32
CA MET A 108 16.26 -23.44 7.38
C MET A 108 17.33 -22.56 8.00
N GLN A 109 17.18 -22.21 9.28
CA GLN A 109 18.19 -21.47 10.03
C GLN A 109 19.56 -22.19 10.04
N THR A 110 19.58 -23.53 10.06
CA THR A 110 20.85 -24.29 9.99
C THR A 110 21.56 -24.20 8.63
N LYS A 111 20.94 -23.59 7.62
CA LYS A 111 21.44 -23.49 6.25
C LYS A 111 21.94 -22.10 5.87
N GLN A 112 21.83 -21.12 6.78
CA GLN A 112 22.18 -19.72 6.52
C GLN A 112 23.60 -19.56 5.95
N GLU A 113 24.58 -20.24 6.56
CA GLU A 113 25.99 -20.19 6.14
C GLU A 113 26.33 -21.14 4.98
N SER A 114 25.37 -21.97 4.56
CA SER A 114 25.54 -22.98 3.51
C SER A 114 24.89 -22.57 2.18
N GLY A 115 24.78 -21.27 1.90
CA GLY A 115 24.12 -20.74 0.70
C GLY A 115 22.61 -20.53 0.85
N GLY A 116 22.11 -20.48 2.08
CA GLY A 116 20.72 -20.16 2.39
C GLY A 116 19.73 -21.28 2.04
N ALA A 117 18.45 -21.02 2.33
CA ALA A 117 17.39 -21.99 2.09
C ALA A 117 16.09 -21.37 1.57
N GLN A 118 15.35 -22.15 0.79
CA GLN A 118 14.04 -21.83 0.27
C GLN A 118 13.00 -22.81 0.83
N LEU A 119 11.87 -22.27 1.30
CA LEU A 119 10.69 -23.06 1.66
C LEU A 119 9.60 -22.83 0.60
N ASN A 120 9.21 -23.89 -0.09
CA ASN A 120 8.08 -23.90 -0.99
C ASN A 120 6.78 -24.20 -0.22
N VAL A 121 5.76 -23.40 -0.47
CA VAL A 121 4.38 -23.61 -0.05
C VAL A 121 3.57 -23.95 -1.31
N PRO A 122 3.28 -25.24 -1.56
CA PRO A 122 2.56 -25.67 -2.76
C PRO A 122 1.11 -25.20 -2.82
N GLU A 123 0.46 -25.46 -3.97
CA GLU A 123 -0.98 -25.31 -4.12
C GLU A 123 -1.75 -25.91 -2.93
N GLY A 124 -2.74 -25.16 -2.45
CA GLY A 124 -3.64 -25.55 -1.36
C GLY A 124 -3.76 -24.49 -0.28
N ARG A 125 -4.52 -24.81 0.77
CA ARG A 125 -4.87 -23.87 1.84
C ARG A 125 -4.12 -24.25 3.12
N TRP A 126 -3.29 -23.35 3.63
CA TRP A 126 -2.35 -23.60 4.72
C TRP A 126 -2.69 -22.74 5.93
N LEU A 127 -3.58 -23.23 6.80
CA LEU A 127 -3.92 -22.55 8.05
C LEU A 127 -2.73 -22.56 9.00
N THR A 128 -2.33 -21.40 9.52
CA THR A 128 -1.22 -21.27 10.45
C THR A 128 -1.36 -20.02 11.32
N GLY A 129 -0.93 -20.10 12.57
CA GLY A 129 -0.54 -18.94 13.36
C GLY A 129 0.87 -18.51 13.01
N SER A 130 1.53 -17.83 13.95
CA SER A 130 2.79 -17.14 13.64
C SER A 130 4.00 -18.05 13.46
N PHE A 131 4.87 -17.64 12.54
CA PHE A 131 6.21 -18.20 12.39
C PHE A 131 7.25 -17.11 12.07
N ASN A 132 8.48 -17.32 12.55
CA ASN A 132 9.58 -16.38 12.40
C ASN A 132 10.44 -16.78 11.20
N LEU A 133 10.66 -15.85 10.29
CA LEU A 133 11.63 -15.97 9.21
C LEU A 133 13.06 -15.97 9.76
N THR A 134 14.00 -16.30 8.88
CA THR A 134 15.44 -16.32 9.15
C THR A 134 16.19 -15.61 8.02
N SER A 135 17.45 -15.20 8.23
CA SER A 135 18.28 -14.58 7.18
C SER A 135 18.66 -15.57 6.07
N ASN A 136 19.10 -15.08 4.90
CA ASN A 136 19.47 -15.89 3.73
C ASN A 136 18.36 -16.89 3.32
N PHE A 137 17.13 -16.40 3.32
CA PHE A 137 15.93 -17.23 3.21
C PHE A 137 15.01 -16.78 2.08
N THR A 138 14.32 -17.74 1.47
CA THR A 138 13.25 -17.48 0.50
C THR A 138 11.99 -18.23 0.92
N LEU A 139 10.89 -17.50 1.15
CA LEU A 139 9.55 -18.07 1.20
C LEU A 139 8.96 -18.02 -0.21
N PHE A 140 8.64 -19.19 -0.78
CA PHE A 140 8.11 -19.30 -2.14
C PHE A 140 6.69 -19.86 -2.12
N LEU A 141 5.69 -19.08 -2.51
CA LEU A 141 4.30 -19.53 -2.60
C LEU A 141 3.98 -19.89 -4.06
N GLU A 142 3.67 -21.17 -4.31
CA GLU A 142 3.27 -21.63 -5.64
C GLU A 142 1.91 -21.03 -6.05
N GLU A 143 1.57 -21.14 -7.33
CA GLU A 143 0.27 -20.74 -7.84
C GLU A 143 -0.83 -21.53 -7.11
N GLY A 144 -1.88 -20.83 -6.67
CA GLY A 144 -2.96 -21.42 -5.88
C GLY A 144 -2.62 -21.75 -4.42
N ALA A 145 -1.41 -21.43 -3.94
CA ALA A 145 -1.08 -21.51 -2.52
C ALA A 145 -1.73 -20.36 -1.74
N VAL A 146 -2.42 -20.68 -0.64
CA VAL A 146 -3.05 -19.69 0.25
C VAL A 146 -2.60 -19.94 1.69
N ILE A 147 -1.79 -19.04 2.25
CA ILE A 147 -1.52 -19.02 3.70
C ILE A 147 -2.70 -18.32 4.40
N LEU A 148 -3.30 -19.00 5.36
CA LEU A 148 -4.46 -18.51 6.12
C LEU A 148 -4.08 -18.22 7.57
N GLY A 149 -4.35 -17.01 8.05
CA GLY A 149 -4.12 -16.62 9.43
C GLY A 149 -5.07 -17.33 10.40
N SER A 150 -4.51 -18.06 11.37
CA SER A 150 -5.28 -18.78 12.38
C SER A 150 -6.27 -17.92 13.17
N GLN A 151 -7.46 -18.45 13.39
CA GLN A 151 -8.50 -17.87 14.23
C GLN A 151 -8.42 -18.35 15.69
N ASP A 152 -7.33 -19.01 16.10
CA ASP A 152 -7.06 -19.32 17.51
C ASP A 152 -6.04 -18.32 18.09
N PRO A 153 -6.43 -17.45 19.04
CA PRO A 153 -5.51 -16.50 19.68
C PRO A 153 -4.26 -17.15 20.30
N LYS A 154 -4.31 -18.43 20.67
CA LYS A 154 -3.17 -19.16 21.26
C LYS A 154 -2.04 -19.40 20.27
N GLU A 155 -2.32 -19.35 18.97
CA GLU A 155 -1.29 -19.52 17.93
C GLU A 155 -0.49 -18.23 17.65
N TRP A 156 -0.73 -17.16 18.43
CA TRP A 156 -0.12 -15.85 18.30
C TRP A 156 0.62 -15.47 19.59
N PRO A 157 1.85 -15.99 19.79
CA PRO A 157 2.67 -15.68 20.95
C PRO A 157 2.77 -14.19 21.25
N ILE A 158 2.84 -13.89 22.55
CA ILE A 158 3.10 -12.53 23.04
C ILE A 158 4.61 -12.28 23.02
N ILE A 159 5.01 -11.17 22.40
CA ILE A 159 6.39 -10.69 22.33
C ILE A 159 6.50 -9.31 22.97
N GLU A 160 7.73 -8.87 23.25
CA GLU A 160 7.98 -7.53 23.78
C GLU A 160 7.61 -6.43 22.76
N PRO A 161 7.21 -5.23 23.23
CA PRO A 161 7.03 -4.05 22.38
C PRO A 161 8.31 -3.67 21.62
N LEU A 162 8.16 -2.98 20.48
CA LEU A 162 9.33 -2.49 19.73
C LEU A 162 10.05 -1.40 20.52
N PRO A 163 11.38 -1.51 20.70
CA PRO A 163 12.16 -0.45 21.33
C PRO A 163 12.00 0.92 20.64
N SER A 164 11.81 0.97 19.31
CA SER A 164 11.59 2.23 18.57
C SER A 164 10.18 2.80 18.66
N TYR A 165 9.24 2.12 19.31
CA TYR A 165 7.87 2.61 19.54
C TYR A 165 7.56 2.79 21.03
N GLY A 166 8.49 2.41 21.90
CA GLY A 166 8.24 2.29 23.34
C GLY A 166 7.11 1.31 23.59
N ARG A 167 6.10 1.74 24.34
CA ARG A 167 4.86 0.96 24.50
C ARG A 167 3.83 1.24 23.42
N GLY A 168 4.11 2.15 22.49
CA GLY A 168 3.25 2.47 21.37
C GLY A 168 1.78 2.67 21.75
N ARG A 169 0.89 2.11 20.91
CA ARG A 169 -0.56 2.03 21.15
C ARG A 169 -0.94 0.77 21.93
N GLU A 170 0.06 0.08 22.50
CA GLU A 170 -0.10 -1.23 23.13
C GLU A 170 -0.82 -1.09 24.48
N ARG A 171 -1.64 -2.09 24.82
CA ARG A 171 -2.18 -2.25 26.17
C ARG A 171 -1.09 -2.58 27.18
N LEU A 172 -1.43 -2.64 28.46
CA LEU A 172 -0.48 -2.99 29.50
C LEU A 172 0.06 -4.44 29.29
N GLY A 173 1.25 -4.57 28.70
CA GLY A 173 1.99 -5.84 28.60
C GLY A 173 2.76 -5.92 27.27
N GLY A 174 2.94 -7.13 26.77
CA GLY A 174 3.49 -7.39 25.43
C GLY A 174 2.46 -7.24 24.32
N ARG A 175 2.74 -7.86 23.17
CA ARG A 175 1.92 -7.79 21.95
C ARG A 175 1.88 -9.10 21.19
N HIS A 176 0.80 -9.37 20.46
CA HIS A 176 0.74 -10.49 19.53
C HIS A 176 1.70 -10.27 18.36
N ILE A 177 2.51 -11.28 18.09
CA ILE A 177 3.40 -11.34 16.93
C ILE A 177 2.63 -11.34 15.59
N SER A 178 3.29 -10.91 14.50
CA SER A 178 2.75 -10.95 13.14
C SER A 178 2.61 -12.40 12.61
N LEU A 179 1.83 -12.60 11.54
CA LEU A 179 1.63 -13.93 10.94
C LEU A 179 2.95 -14.49 10.39
N ILE A 180 3.61 -13.67 9.57
CA ILE A 180 4.97 -13.90 9.11
C ILE A 180 5.82 -12.83 9.78
N HIS A 181 6.76 -13.23 10.61
CA HIS A 181 7.54 -12.30 11.42
C HIS A 181 9.02 -12.32 11.04
N GLY A 182 9.62 -11.13 10.94
CA GLY A 182 11.06 -10.95 10.79
C GLY A 182 11.51 -9.77 11.63
N ASP A 183 12.61 -9.95 12.34
CA ASP A 183 13.29 -8.93 13.14
C ASP A 183 14.79 -9.07 12.92
N GLY A 184 15.46 -7.99 12.51
CA GLY A 184 16.91 -7.98 12.34
C GLY A 184 17.43 -8.87 11.20
N LEU A 185 16.59 -9.26 10.25
CA LEU A 185 16.95 -10.22 9.20
C LEU A 185 17.71 -9.56 8.04
N THR A 186 18.54 -10.33 7.37
CA THR A 186 19.25 -9.93 6.15
C THR A 186 18.99 -10.93 5.02
N ASP A 187 18.80 -10.44 3.80
CA ASP A 187 18.63 -11.28 2.61
C ASP A 187 17.42 -12.22 2.74
N VAL A 188 16.24 -11.59 2.75
CA VAL A 188 14.94 -12.27 2.86
C VAL A 188 14.11 -12.00 1.61
N VAL A 189 13.62 -13.06 1.01
CA VAL A 189 12.78 -13.00 -0.20
C VAL A 189 11.44 -13.65 0.12
N ILE A 190 10.35 -12.95 -0.14
CA ILE A 190 8.99 -13.51 -0.17
C ILE A 190 8.49 -13.35 -1.60
N THR A 191 8.30 -14.48 -2.29
CA THR A 191 7.91 -14.47 -3.70
C THR A 191 7.13 -15.72 -4.07
N GLY A 192 6.82 -15.91 -5.34
CA GLY A 192 6.01 -17.02 -5.77
C GLY A 192 5.51 -16.88 -7.20
N HIS A 193 4.50 -17.67 -7.53
CA HIS A 193 3.71 -17.53 -8.75
C HIS A 193 2.34 -16.96 -8.40
N ASN A 194 2.32 -15.75 -7.82
CA ASN A 194 1.10 -15.08 -7.35
C ASN A 194 0.33 -15.90 -6.30
N GLY A 195 1.03 -16.45 -5.31
CA GLY A 195 0.40 -17.01 -4.12
C GLY A 195 -0.30 -15.95 -3.26
N THR A 196 -1.08 -16.40 -2.29
CA THR A 196 -1.89 -15.52 -1.44
C THR A 196 -1.51 -15.64 0.03
N ILE A 197 -1.39 -14.49 0.69
CA ILE A 197 -1.37 -14.39 2.16
C ILE A 197 -2.67 -13.72 2.58
N ASP A 198 -3.55 -14.48 3.24
CA ASP A 198 -4.82 -14.01 3.81
C ASP A 198 -4.72 -14.06 5.34
N GLY A 199 -4.64 -12.89 5.97
CA GLY A 199 -4.49 -12.79 7.42
C GLY A 199 -5.75 -13.18 8.21
N GLN A 200 -6.90 -13.37 7.55
CA GLN A 200 -8.20 -13.67 8.14
C GLN A 200 -8.52 -12.78 9.36
N GLY A 201 -8.28 -11.47 9.25
CA GLY A 201 -8.19 -10.58 10.40
C GLY A 201 -9.47 -10.37 11.23
N LYS A 202 -10.64 -10.88 10.78
CA LYS A 202 -11.96 -10.57 11.36
C LYS A 202 -12.03 -10.83 12.87
N MET A 203 -11.52 -11.97 13.36
CA MET A 203 -11.49 -12.26 14.80
C MET A 203 -10.83 -11.14 15.62
N TRP A 204 -9.69 -10.62 15.17
CA TRP A 204 -8.97 -9.55 15.86
C TRP A 204 -9.81 -8.30 16.01
N TRP A 205 -10.59 -7.97 14.98
CA TRP A 205 -11.47 -6.80 14.98
C TRP A 205 -12.68 -6.98 15.86
N GLU A 206 -13.26 -8.19 15.90
CA GLU A 206 -14.32 -8.51 16.85
C GLU A 206 -13.82 -8.38 18.30
N LEU A 207 -12.62 -8.89 18.60
CA LEU A 207 -11.99 -8.71 19.92
C LEU A 207 -11.73 -7.23 20.24
N TRP A 208 -11.26 -6.46 19.26
CA TRP A 208 -11.00 -5.02 19.42
C TRP A 208 -12.28 -4.22 19.69
N TRP A 209 -13.30 -4.37 18.83
CA TRP A 209 -14.57 -3.65 18.94
C TRP A 209 -15.33 -4.01 20.22
N ASN A 210 -15.26 -5.26 20.65
CA ASN A 210 -15.84 -5.71 21.92
C ASN A 210 -14.97 -5.34 23.14
N ARG A 211 -13.82 -4.67 22.92
CA ARG A 211 -12.84 -4.26 23.93
C ARG A 211 -12.21 -5.42 24.71
N THR A 212 -12.33 -6.64 24.22
CA THR A 212 -11.80 -7.88 24.82
C THR A 212 -10.41 -8.24 24.33
N LEU A 213 -9.83 -7.52 23.36
CA LEU A 213 -8.45 -7.73 22.93
C LEU A 213 -7.47 -7.32 24.05
N GLU A 214 -6.71 -8.28 24.58
CA GLU A 214 -5.78 -8.04 25.69
C GLU A 214 -4.45 -7.40 25.23
N TYR A 215 -3.94 -7.79 24.06
CA TYR A 215 -2.64 -7.37 23.53
C TYR A 215 -2.75 -6.91 22.06
N THR A 216 -1.88 -6.00 21.61
CA THR A 216 -1.95 -5.37 20.27
C THR A 216 -1.14 -6.16 19.20
N ARG A 217 -1.20 -5.81 17.90
CA ARG A 217 -0.67 -6.59 16.75
C ARG A 217 0.36 -5.79 15.92
N VAL A 218 1.22 -6.48 15.15
CA VAL A 218 2.43 -5.89 14.51
C VAL A 218 2.66 -6.36 13.06
N HIS A 219 3.54 -5.65 12.35
CA HIS A 219 4.12 -5.88 11.02
C HIS A 219 5.68 -6.03 11.08
N PRO A 220 6.41 -6.29 9.98
CA PRO A 220 7.86 -6.56 10.02
C PRO A 220 8.70 -5.30 10.25
N VAL A 221 9.79 -5.42 11.02
CA VAL A 221 10.62 -4.28 11.45
C VAL A 221 12.12 -4.65 11.36
N TYR A 222 13.01 -3.68 11.18
CA TYR A 222 14.46 -3.84 11.37
C TYR A 222 15.16 -4.81 10.38
N CYS A 223 14.64 -4.98 9.16
CA CYS A 223 15.21 -5.91 8.17
C CYS A 223 16.09 -5.19 7.12
N SER A 224 16.98 -5.91 6.47
CA SER A 224 17.78 -5.42 5.34
C SER A 224 17.79 -6.39 4.16
N ASN A 225 17.85 -5.85 2.94
CA ASN A 225 17.79 -6.64 1.69
C ASN A 225 16.52 -7.52 1.64
N VAL A 226 15.38 -6.86 1.61
CA VAL A 226 14.06 -7.50 1.60
C VAL A 226 13.44 -7.38 0.21
N VAL A 227 12.98 -8.49 -0.35
CA VAL A 227 12.19 -8.52 -1.59
C VAL A 227 10.82 -9.13 -1.30
N ILE A 228 9.76 -8.39 -1.63
CA ILE A 228 8.39 -8.91 -1.68
C ILE A 228 7.90 -8.73 -3.11
N LYS A 229 7.68 -9.86 -3.80
CA LYS A 229 7.41 -9.85 -5.25
C LYS A 229 6.40 -10.90 -5.68
N ASP A 230 5.53 -10.55 -6.63
CA ASP A 230 4.56 -11.46 -7.27
C ASP A 230 3.58 -12.05 -6.24
N MET A 231 2.94 -11.18 -5.45
CA MET A 231 2.11 -11.59 -4.31
C MET A 231 0.73 -10.95 -4.28
N THR A 232 -0.25 -11.72 -3.80
CA THR A 232 -1.57 -11.22 -3.40
C THR A 232 -1.68 -11.18 -1.87
N ILE A 233 -1.95 -9.99 -1.32
CA ILE A 233 -2.07 -9.75 0.14
C ILE A 233 -3.49 -9.27 0.44
N LEU A 234 -4.22 -10.02 1.27
CA LEU A 234 -5.63 -9.74 1.56
C LEU A 234 -5.87 -9.52 3.05
N ALA A 235 -6.52 -8.40 3.36
CA ALA A 235 -7.09 -8.09 4.66
C ALA A 235 -8.49 -7.43 4.51
N PRO A 236 -9.37 -7.52 5.52
CA PRO A 236 -10.70 -6.91 5.44
C PRO A 236 -10.63 -5.39 5.22
N LEU A 237 -11.34 -4.88 4.22
CA LEU A 237 -11.27 -3.46 3.78
C LEU A 237 -11.75 -2.42 4.81
N ASN A 238 -12.47 -2.84 5.84
CA ASN A 238 -12.99 -1.99 6.91
C ASN A 238 -12.26 -2.20 8.24
N ALA A 239 -11.19 -2.98 8.24
CA ALA A 239 -10.38 -3.25 9.42
C ALA A 239 -9.37 -2.11 9.65
N PRO A 240 -9.45 -1.34 10.75
CA PRO A 240 -8.46 -0.30 11.02
C PRO A 240 -7.06 -0.90 11.20
N ASN A 241 -5.96 -0.16 10.99
CA ASN A 241 -4.60 -0.62 11.30
C ASN A 241 -4.20 -1.98 10.67
N THR A 242 -4.70 -2.30 9.48
CA THR A 242 -4.36 -3.51 8.71
C THR A 242 -3.51 -3.21 7.50
N ASP A 243 -2.41 -2.48 7.67
CA ASP A 243 -1.47 -2.15 6.61
C ASP A 243 -1.05 -3.44 5.85
N GLY A 244 -0.89 -3.35 4.52
CA GLY A 244 -0.54 -4.50 3.68
C GLY A 244 0.92 -4.91 3.87
N ILE A 245 1.84 -4.00 3.54
CA ILE A 245 3.29 -4.18 3.75
C ILE A 245 3.87 -2.94 4.43
N ASP A 246 4.52 -3.14 5.57
CA ASP A 246 5.26 -2.09 6.27
C ASP A 246 6.78 -2.29 6.12
N ALA A 247 7.46 -1.27 5.61
CA ALA A 247 8.91 -1.16 5.67
C ALA A 247 9.30 -0.25 6.84
N ASP A 248 9.55 -0.84 8.02
CA ASP A 248 9.84 -0.11 9.25
C ASP A 248 11.30 -0.27 9.71
N SER A 249 12.04 0.85 9.71
CA SER A 249 13.47 0.89 10.00
C SER A 249 14.28 -0.14 9.17
N CYS A 250 13.90 -0.28 7.89
CA CYS A 250 14.46 -1.25 6.95
C CYS A 250 15.36 -0.57 5.90
N THR A 251 16.41 -1.27 5.45
CA THR A 251 17.31 -0.76 4.39
C THR A 251 17.31 -1.71 3.20
N ASN A 252 17.32 -1.18 1.97
CA ASN A 252 17.35 -1.96 0.73
C ASN A 252 16.11 -2.86 0.60
N VAL A 253 14.95 -2.24 0.36
CA VAL A 253 13.67 -2.93 0.24
C VAL A 253 13.13 -2.79 -1.17
N CYS A 254 12.73 -3.90 -1.78
CA CYS A 254 12.04 -3.96 -3.07
C CYS A 254 10.65 -4.57 -2.87
N ILE A 255 9.62 -3.81 -3.20
CA ILE A 255 8.22 -4.26 -3.24
C ILE A 255 7.76 -4.09 -4.67
N GLU A 256 7.49 -5.19 -5.38
CA GLU A 256 7.04 -5.10 -6.76
C GLU A 256 6.05 -6.18 -7.18
N ASP A 257 5.26 -5.90 -8.23
CA ASP A 257 4.34 -6.88 -8.82
C ASP A 257 3.34 -7.46 -7.80
N CYS A 258 2.84 -6.61 -6.88
CA CYS A 258 1.91 -7.03 -5.83
C CYS A 258 0.50 -6.48 -6.06
N TYR A 259 -0.48 -7.28 -5.67
CA TYR A 259 -1.87 -6.87 -5.48
C TYR A 259 -2.21 -6.87 -3.98
N ILE A 260 -2.78 -5.77 -3.49
CA ILE A 260 -3.03 -5.57 -2.06
C ILE A 260 -4.45 -5.06 -1.81
N GLU A 261 -5.16 -5.73 -0.90
CA GLU A 261 -6.39 -5.24 -0.28
C GLU A 261 -6.16 -5.06 1.21
N SER A 262 -6.46 -3.87 1.72
CA SER A 262 -6.20 -3.51 3.11
C SER A 262 -7.26 -2.54 3.65
N GLY A 263 -7.52 -2.62 4.95
CA GLY A 263 -8.32 -1.63 5.68
C GLY A 263 -7.48 -0.49 6.27
N ASP A 264 -6.20 -0.40 5.97
CA ASP A 264 -5.31 0.74 6.24
C ASP A 264 -4.37 0.97 5.03
N ASP A 265 -3.11 1.36 5.17
CA ASP A 265 -2.26 1.60 4.00
C ASP A 265 -2.00 0.32 3.19
N LEU A 266 -1.99 0.37 1.86
CA LEU A 266 -1.52 -0.82 1.09
C LEU A 266 -0.04 -1.08 1.37
N ILE A 267 0.75 0.00 1.36
CA ILE A 267 2.17 -0.01 1.73
C ILE A 267 2.44 1.19 2.64
N ALA A 268 3.15 0.95 3.74
CA ALA A 268 3.62 1.98 4.65
C ALA A 268 5.14 1.96 4.79
N VAL A 269 5.76 3.14 4.82
CA VAL A 269 7.18 3.30 5.16
C VAL A 269 7.26 4.03 6.51
N LYS A 270 7.92 3.39 7.48
CA LYS A 270 8.02 3.85 8.87
C LYS A 270 9.46 3.72 9.36
N SER A 271 9.77 4.32 10.52
CA SER A 271 11.08 4.22 11.16
C SER A 271 11.02 4.62 12.64
N GLY A 272 10.04 4.09 13.38
CA GLY A 272 9.88 4.38 14.82
C GLY A 272 9.17 5.69 15.18
N TRP A 273 8.80 5.81 16.45
CA TRP A 273 7.84 6.79 16.96
C TRP A 273 8.45 7.71 18.04
N ASP A 274 8.39 9.02 17.79
CA ASP A 274 8.82 10.12 18.65
C ASP A 274 10.23 9.87 19.25
N HIS A 275 10.42 10.17 20.54
CA HIS A 275 11.69 10.04 21.23
C HIS A 275 12.25 8.60 21.24
N TYR A 276 11.42 7.57 21.10
CA TYR A 276 11.88 6.19 20.95
C TYR A 276 12.50 5.95 19.57
N GLY A 277 11.84 6.41 18.51
CA GLY A 277 12.39 6.34 17.15
C GLY A 277 13.67 7.18 17.02
N ILE A 278 13.68 8.39 17.59
CA ILE A 278 14.87 9.26 17.64
C ILE A 278 16.02 8.55 18.37
N LYS A 279 15.75 7.94 19.53
CA LYS A 279 16.76 7.23 20.32
C LYS A 279 17.28 5.98 19.61
N MET A 280 16.40 5.24 18.93
CA MET A 280 16.80 4.06 18.15
C MET A 280 17.68 4.46 16.96
N ALA A 281 17.45 5.65 16.39
CA ALA A 281 18.27 6.24 15.33
C ALA A 281 18.49 5.32 14.12
N ARG A 282 17.45 4.54 13.77
CA ARG A 282 17.50 3.56 12.68
C ARG A 282 16.53 3.95 11.57
N PRO A 283 17.03 4.52 10.45
CA PRO A 283 16.17 4.98 9.39
C PRO A 283 15.63 3.85 8.51
N SER A 284 14.53 4.12 7.80
CA SER A 284 14.13 3.37 6.62
C SER A 284 14.74 4.01 5.38
N SER A 285 15.52 3.26 4.59
CA SER A 285 16.29 3.81 3.48
C SER A 285 16.44 2.90 2.27
N ASN A 286 16.56 3.48 1.08
CA ASN A 286 16.71 2.77 -0.20
C ASN A 286 15.55 1.80 -0.43
N ILE A 287 14.34 2.34 -0.57
CA ILE A 287 13.10 1.57 -0.71
C ILE A 287 12.53 1.84 -2.10
N ILE A 288 12.21 0.79 -2.85
CA ILE A 288 11.57 0.87 -4.15
C ILE A 288 10.24 0.12 -4.09
N VAL A 289 9.16 0.83 -4.41
CA VAL A 289 7.80 0.31 -4.59
C VAL A 289 7.44 0.48 -6.07
N ARG A 290 7.15 -0.60 -6.79
CA ARG A 290 6.80 -0.49 -8.21
C ARG A 290 5.80 -1.52 -8.72
N ARG A 291 4.97 -1.16 -9.69
CA ARG A 291 3.99 -2.09 -10.29
C ARG A 291 3.10 -2.74 -9.21
N VAL A 292 2.60 -1.90 -8.30
CA VAL A 292 1.68 -2.32 -7.24
C VAL A 292 0.27 -1.84 -7.59
N SER A 293 -0.72 -2.67 -7.29
CA SER A 293 -2.13 -2.34 -7.49
C SER A 293 -2.97 -2.70 -6.27
N GLY A 294 -4.04 -1.95 -5.98
CA GLY A 294 -4.89 -2.29 -4.84
C GLY A 294 -5.94 -1.27 -4.43
N THR A 295 -6.65 -1.58 -3.35
CA THR A 295 -7.73 -0.75 -2.80
C THR A 295 -7.72 -0.70 -1.27
N THR A 296 -7.96 0.50 -0.74
CA THR A 296 -8.05 0.79 0.71
C THR A 296 -9.05 1.92 0.98
N PRO A 297 -10.31 1.60 1.27
CA PRO A 297 -11.38 2.60 1.43
C PRO A 297 -11.14 3.63 2.54
N THR A 298 -10.25 3.32 3.49
CA THR A 298 -10.06 4.05 4.74
C THR A 298 -8.74 4.82 4.80
N CYS A 299 -7.69 4.39 4.08
CA CYS A 299 -6.36 4.97 4.18
C CYS A 299 -5.68 5.17 2.81
N SER A 300 -4.38 4.90 2.70
CA SER A 300 -3.54 5.37 1.58
C SER A 300 -3.05 4.22 0.71
N GLY A 301 -3.01 4.43 -0.61
CA GLY A 301 -2.27 3.55 -1.50
C GLY A 301 -0.83 3.35 -1.04
N VAL A 302 -0.07 4.43 -0.88
CA VAL A 302 1.24 4.40 -0.20
C VAL A 302 1.30 5.49 0.86
N GLY A 303 1.60 5.10 2.10
CA GLY A 303 1.82 5.97 3.24
C GLY A 303 3.30 6.08 3.60
N ILE A 304 3.79 7.29 3.84
CA ILE A 304 5.11 7.54 4.43
C ILE A 304 4.88 8.21 5.79
N GLY A 305 5.20 7.50 6.87
CA GLY A 305 4.88 7.87 8.25
C GLY A 305 3.56 7.26 8.78
N SER A 306 3.02 7.73 9.90
CA SER A 306 3.47 8.91 10.67
C SER A 306 4.66 8.63 11.59
N GLU A 307 4.93 7.37 11.89
CA GLU A 307 6.04 6.95 12.74
C GLU A 307 7.33 6.93 11.92
N MET A 308 7.99 8.09 11.79
CA MET A 308 9.17 8.29 10.94
C MET A 308 10.39 8.86 11.70
N SER A 309 10.37 8.78 13.02
CA SER A 309 11.24 9.53 13.91
C SER A 309 12.73 9.14 13.83
N GLY A 310 13.01 7.90 13.41
CA GLY A 310 14.36 7.42 13.07
C GLY A 310 14.89 7.89 11.71
N GLY A 311 14.05 8.53 10.87
CA GLY A 311 14.39 9.01 9.54
C GLY A 311 13.91 8.10 8.40
N ILE A 312 13.45 8.71 7.30
CA ILE A 312 13.10 8.02 6.05
C ILE A 312 13.83 8.72 4.90
N SER A 313 14.57 7.96 4.08
CA SER A 313 15.29 8.53 2.93
C SER A 313 15.33 7.61 1.71
N ASN A 314 15.51 8.21 0.52
CA ASN A 314 15.72 7.50 -0.75
C ASN A 314 14.60 6.48 -1.03
N VAL A 315 13.37 7.00 -1.18
CA VAL A 315 12.18 6.20 -1.46
C VAL A 315 11.71 6.47 -2.88
N THR A 316 11.57 5.43 -3.70
CA THR A 316 11.01 5.51 -5.05
C THR A 316 9.69 4.75 -5.09
N ILE A 317 8.62 5.42 -5.54
CA ILE A 317 7.31 4.85 -5.78
C ILE A 317 6.98 5.10 -7.25
N GLU A 318 6.87 4.04 -8.05
CA GLU A 318 6.57 4.17 -9.49
C GLU A 318 5.53 3.16 -9.97
N ASP A 319 4.81 3.50 -11.05
CA ASP A 319 3.90 2.58 -11.73
C ASP A 319 2.86 1.96 -10.76
N LEU A 320 2.15 2.81 -10.02
CA LEU A 320 1.15 2.43 -9.00
C LEU A 320 -0.29 2.62 -9.54
N HIS A 321 -1.18 1.66 -9.29
CA HIS A 321 -2.62 1.79 -9.59
C HIS A 321 -3.50 1.60 -8.35
N VAL A 322 -4.20 2.66 -7.92
CA VAL A 322 -5.04 2.63 -6.72
C VAL A 322 -6.49 3.00 -7.06
N TRP A 323 -7.46 2.26 -6.54
CA TRP A 323 -8.88 2.60 -6.73
C TRP A 323 -9.71 2.51 -5.45
N ASN A 324 -10.83 3.23 -5.44
CA ASN A 324 -11.81 3.23 -4.34
C ASN A 324 -11.19 3.50 -2.95
N SER A 325 -10.15 4.35 -2.89
CA SER A 325 -9.37 4.58 -1.67
C SER A 325 -9.54 5.96 -1.05
N ALA A 326 -9.22 6.10 0.24
CA ALA A 326 -9.30 7.41 0.90
C ALA A 326 -8.19 8.37 0.42
N ALA A 327 -6.98 7.86 0.22
CA ALA A 327 -5.86 8.60 -0.34
C ALA A 327 -5.04 7.75 -1.33
N GLY A 328 -4.36 8.42 -2.26
CA GLY A 328 -3.43 7.77 -3.18
C GLY A 328 -2.05 7.66 -2.56
N VAL A 329 -1.29 8.74 -2.62
CA VAL A 329 0.00 8.88 -1.94
C VAL A 329 -0.10 9.84 -0.77
N ARG A 330 0.45 9.45 0.38
CA ARG A 330 0.29 10.22 1.62
C ARG A 330 1.59 10.32 2.44
N LEU A 331 2.04 11.55 2.70
CA LEU A 331 3.06 11.84 3.71
C LEU A 331 2.38 12.22 5.03
N LYS A 332 2.86 11.67 6.15
CA LYS A 332 2.24 11.81 7.46
C LYS A 332 3.31 12.18 8.49
N SER A 333 3.08 13.23 9.27
CA SER A 333 3.93 13.60 10.40
C SER A 333 3.18 14.51 11.35
N ASP A 334 3.68 14.66 12.58
CA ASP A 334 3.22 15.70 13.49
C ASP A 334 4.37 16.32 14.31
N LYS A 335 4.06 17.33 15.13
CA LYS A 335 4.93 17.74 16.26
C LYS A 335 5.21 16.50 17.12
N GLY A 336 6.36 16.45 17.79
CA GLY A 336 6.80 15.27 18.55
C GLY A 336 7.57 14.23 17.76
N ARG A 337 7.28 14.07 16.46
CA ARG A 337 7.96 13.06 15.65
C ARG A 337 9.44 13.36 15.47
N GLY A 338 9.80 14.59 15.11
CA GLY A 338 11.16 14.90 14.70
C GLY A 338 11.63 14.03 13.52
N GLY A 339 12.94 13.83 13.38
CA GLY A 339 13.49 13.04 12.28
C GLY A 339 13.38 13.75 10.93
N TYR A 340 13.40 12.98 9.86
CA TYR A 340 13.38 13.49 8.49
C TYR A 340 12.64 12.57 7.53
N ILE A 341 12.08 13.15 6.47
CA ILE A 341 11.65 12.45 5.25
C ILE A 341 12.34 13.15 4.09
N GLU A 342 13.26 12.46 3.40
CA GLU A 342 14.03 13.08 2.32
C GLU A 342 14.21 12.22 1.07
N ASN A 343 14.40 12.87 -0.08
CA ASN A 343 14.66 12.22 -1.36
C ASN A 343 13.60 11.17 -1.72
N VAL A 344 12.35 11.62 -1.85
CA VAL A 344 11.21 10.78 -2.22
C VAL A 344 10.81 11.10 -3.65
N THR A 345 10.79 10.07 -4.51
CA THR A 345 10.32 10.16 -5.89
C THR A 345 9.03 9.37 -6.04
N ILE A 346 7.97 10.01 -6.54
CA ILE A 346 6.66 9.41 -6.82
C ILE A 346 6.33 9.67 -8.28
N SER A 347 6.20 8.64 -9.10
CA SER A 347 5.96 8.83 -10.54
C SER A 347 5.02 7.79 -11.15
N ASN A 348 4.36 8.15 -12.25
CA ASN A 348 3.51 7.25 -13.03
C ASN A 348 2.40 6.60 -12.19
N ILE A 349 1.55 7.44 -11.58
CA ILE A 349 0.50 6.99 -10.67
C ILE A 349 -0.86 7.13 -11.35
N LYS A 350 -1.61 6.03 -11.44
CA LYS A 350 -3.01 6.03 -11.88
C LYS A 350 -3.93 5.84 -10.68
N MET A 351 -4.93 6.71 -10.56
CA MET A 351 -5.92 6.67 -9.49
C MET A 351 -7.35 6.72 -10.02
N GLU A 352 -8.26 5.94 -9.44
CA GLU A 352 -9.68 5.92 -9.81
C GLU A 352 -10.57 5.93 -8.58
N ARG A 353 -11.48 6.92 -8.48
CA ARG A 353 -12.39 7.08 -7.32
C ARG A 353 -11.62 7.17 -5.99
N VAL A 354 -10.43 7.77 -6.02
CA VAL A 354 -9.64 8.09 -4.82
C VAL A 354 -10.08 9.42 -4.26
N LYS A 355 -10.48 9.45 -2.98
CA LYS A 355 -11.06 10.63 -2.34
C LYS A 355 -10.11 11.83 -2.32
N THR A 356 -8.88 11.68 -1.82
CA THR A 356 -7.84 12.72 -1.84
C THR A 356 -6.55 12.16 -2.44
N PRO A 357 -6.25 12.42 -3.72
CA PRO A 357 -5.20 11.70 -4.45
C PRO A 357 -3.78 11.92 -3.92
N ILE A 358 -3.44 13.16 -3.57
CA ILE A 358 -2.14 13.53 -2.96
C ILE A 358 -2.42 14.20 -1.62
N LYS A 359 -1.81 13.70 -0.55
CA LYS A 359 -2.08 14.18 0.81
C LYS A 359 -0.83 14.30 1.66
N PHE A 360 -0.45 15.49 2.10
CA PHE A 360 0.43 15.67 3.25
C PHE A 360 -0.46 16.01 4.45
N SER A 361 -0.32 15.24 5.53
CA SER A 361 -1.21 15.37 6.68
C SER A 361 -0.45 15.47 7.99
N ARG A 362 -0.95 16.37 8.83
CA ARG A 362 -0.64 16.52 10.25
C ARG A 362 -1.89 16.33 11.11
N GLY A 363 -1.74 16.43 12.43
CA GLY A 363 -2.84 16.43 13.37
C GLY A 363 -3.26 15.04 13.82
N SER A 364 -2.36 14.05 13.74
CA SER A 364 -2.59 12.80 14.47
C SER A 364 -2.49 13.06 15.98
N ASN A 365 -1.59 13.97 16.39
CA ASN A 365 -1.33 14.43 17.77
C ASN A 365 -1.33 13.28 18.79
N ASP A 366 -0.87 12.12 18.33
CA ASP A 366 -0.75 10.90 19.08
C ASP A 366 0.72 10.65 19.38
N HIS A 367 0.98 10.29 20.63
CA HIS A 367 2.30 10.12 21.20
C HIS A 367 2.32 8.82 21.99
N PRO A 368 3.46 8.10 22.05
CA PRO A 368 3.54 6.81 22.72
C PRO A 368 3.38 6.94 24.24
N ASP A 369 3.75 8.08 24.81
CA ASP A 369 3.58 8.43 26.22
C ASP A 369 3.77 9.95 26.44
N LYS A 370 3.87 10.39 27.70
CA LYS A 370 4.06 11.80 28.09
C LYS A 370 5.50 12.33 27.94
N GLY A 371 6.46 11.47 27.61
CA GLY A 371 7.89 11.81 27.46
C GLY A 371 8.28 12.33 26.08
N TRP A 372 7.34 12.44 25.15
CA TRP A 372 7.57 13.04 23.83
C TRP A 372 7.98 14.52 23.94
N ASP A 373 8.80 14.98 22.96
CA ASP A 373 9.28 16.36 22.93
C ASP A 373 8.41 17.24 22.01
N PRO A 374 7.63 18.20 22.54
CA PRO A 374 6.80 19.10 21.73
C PRO A 374 7.58 20.04 20.81
N LYS A 375 8.89 20.17 21.00
CA LYS A 375 9.77 20.96 20.14
C LYS A 375 10.37 20.13 18.99
N ALA A 376 10.27 18.81 19.04
CA ALA A 376 10.72 17.96 17.96
C ALA A 376 9.77 18.10 16.77
N VAL A 377 10.27 18.65 15.66
CA VAL A 377 9.52 18.86 14.42
C VAL A 377 10.21 18.16 13.25
N PRO A 378 9.46 17.62 12.27
CA PRO A 378 10.05 16.95 11.12
C PRO A 378 10.86 17.88 10.23
N LYS A 379 11.77 17.31 9.46
CA LYS A 379 12.35 17.95 8.26
C LYS A 379 11.92 17.17 7.03
N VAL A 380 11.20 17.81 6.12
CA VAL A 380 10.75 17.19 4.87
C VAL A 380 11.42 17.89 3.70
N LYS A 381 12.18 17.14 2.88
CA LYS A 381 12.98 17.74 1.81
C LYS A 381 13.05 16.87 0.56
N GLY A 382 12.96 17.49 -0.63
CA GLY A 382 13.24 16.81 -1.89
C GLY A 382 12.19 15.75 -2.21
N ILE A 383 10.94 16.21 -2.31
CA ILE A 383 9.79 15.37 -2.65
C ILE A 383 9.40 15.67 -4.10
N PHE A 384 9.70 14.75 -5.01
CA PHE A 384 9.39 14.86 -6.43
C PHE A 384 8.19 14.00 -6.78
N ILE A 385 7.12 14.61 -7.29
CA ILE A 385 5.88 13.92 -7.67
C ILE A 385 5.57 14.24 -9.12
N SER A 386 5.50 13.22 -9.98
CA SER A 386 5.29 13.43 -11.42
C SER A 386 4.37 12.42 -12.08
N ASN A 387 3.81 12.78 -13.24
CA ASN A 387 3.01 11.89 -14.09
C ASN A 387 1.88 11.21 -13.31
N ILE A 388 1.01 12.01 -12.70
CA ILE A 388 -0.12 11.51 -11.92
C ILE A 388 -1.42 11.78 -12.69
N VAL A 389 -2.25 10.76 -12.83
CA VAL A 389 -3.63 10.90 -13.31
C VAL A 389 -4.59 10.33 -12.27
N SER A 390 -5.50 11.16 -11.78
CA SER A 390 -6.59 10.72 -10.90
C SER A 390 -7.94 11.02 -11.51
N LEU A 391 -8.80 10.01 -11.61
CA LEU A 391 -10.14 10.11 -12.18
C LEU A 391 -11.20 9.98 -11.07
N ASN A 392 -12.23 10.81 -11.13
CA ASN A 392 -13.37 10.80 -10.20
C ASN A 392 -12.96 10.99 -8.72
N SER A 393 -12.00 11.87 -8.46
CA SER A 393 -11.67 12.29 -7.10
C SER A 393 -12.76 13.20 -6.53
N THR A 394 -13.01 13.10 -5.22
CA THR A 394 -14.06 13.91 -4.57
C THR A 394 -13.52 15.09 -3.76
N LYS A 395 -12.21 15.11 -3.47
CA LYS A 395 -11.52 16.23 -2.83
C LYS A 395 -10.23 16.57 -3.58
N ALA A 396 -9.96 17.87 -3.70
CA ALA A 396 -8.69 18.35 -4.22
C ALA A 396 -7.52 17.92 -3.31
N PRO A 397 -6.28 17.89 -3.83
CA PRO A 397 -5.10 17.61 -3.03
C PRO A 397 -4.94 18.50 -1.80
N VAL A 398 -4.35 17.93 -0.75
CA VAL A 398 -4.13 18.61 0.54
C VAL A 398 -2.66 18.48 0.90
N LEU A 399 -1.95 19.59 1.02
CA LEU A 399 -0.55 19.65 1.41
C LEU A 399 -0.41 20.42 2.73
N GLN A 400 -0.65 19.75 3.86
CA GLN A 400 -0.55 20.34 5.18
C GLN A 400 0.74 19.88 5.87
N GLY A 401 1.74 20.77 5.88
CA GLY A 401 2.94 20.62 6.68
C GLY A 401 2.69 20.93 8.15
N VAL A 402 3.68 20.63 8.98
CA VAL A 402 3.66 20.88 10.43
C VAL A 402 4.16 22.30 10.71
N GLU A 403 3.42 23.08 11.48
CA GLU A 403 3.84 24.42 11.89
C GLU A 403 5.22 24.39 12.59
N GLY A 404 6.16 25.21 12.13
CA GLY A 404 7.53 25.27 12.64
C GLY A 404 8.48 24.22 12.05
N ALA A 405 7.97 23.26 11.26
CA ALA A 405 8.79 22.33 10.50
C ALA A 405 9.23 22.92 9.15
N SER A 406 10.31 22.39 8.60
CA SER A 406 10.76 22.71 7.23
C SER A 406 10.16 21.70 6.24
N TYR A 407 9.51 22.23 5.21
CA TYR A 407 8.96 21.50 4.05
C TYR A 407 9.45 22.21 2.79
N GLU A 408 10.56 21.72 2.24
CA GLU A 408 11.32 22.39 1.17
C GLU A 408 11.57 21.46 -0.01
N GLY A 409 11.71 22.01 -1.22
CA GLY A 409 11.99 21.21 -2.40
C GLY A 409 10.87 20.20 -2.67
N ILE A 410 9.61 20.66 -2.62
CA ILE A 410 8.46 19.88 -3.11
C ILE A 410 8.25 20.27 -4.57
N CYS A 411 8.25 19.28 -5.47
CA CYS A 411 8.07 19.49 -6.90
C CYS A 411 6.93 18.63 -7.42
N LEU A 412 6.01 19.25 -8.16
CA LEU A 412 4.89 18.59 -8.83
C LEU A 412 5.02 18.79 -10.34
N ARG A 413 5.02 17.72 -11.14
CA ARG A 413 5.10 17.84 -12.60
C ARG A 413 4.08 16.95 -13.30
N ASN A 414 3.33 17.48 -14.26
CA ASN A 414 2.38 16.68 -15.05
C ASN A 414 1.39 15.90 -14.15
N VAL A 415 0.61 16.64 -13.36
CA VAL A 415 -0.38 16.09 -12.41
C VAL A 415 -1.76 16.51 -12.86
N THR A 416 -2.63 15.55 -13.17
CA THR A 416 -3.99 15.80 -13.64
C THR A 416 -5.01 15.10 -12.73
N ILE A 417 -5.86 15.88 -12.05
CA ILE A 417 -6.92 15.40 -11.18
C ILE A 417 -8.28 15.80 -11.77
N LEU A 418 -9.09 14.80 -12.13
CA LEU A 418 -10.39 14.96 -12.78
C LEU A 418 -11.54 14.49 -11.88
N GLY A 419 -12.73 15.02 -12.12
CA GLY A 419 -13.97 14.67 -11.40
C GLY A 419 -14.24 15.49 -10.14
N LEU A 420 -13.41 16.50 -9.85
CA LEU A 420 -13.61 17.42 -8.74
C LEU A 420 -14.79 18.37 -8.99
N ALA A 421 -15.51 18.74 -7.94
CA ALA A 421 -16.47 19.83 -8.01
C ALA A 421 -15.76 21.14 -8.38
N ALA A 422 -16.43 22.04 -9.11
CA ALA A 422 -15.85 23.31 -9.56
C ALA A 422 -15.34 24.21 -8.41
N SER A 423 -15.91 24.06 -7.21
CA SER A 423 -15.48 24.77 -6.00
C SER A 423 -14.32 24.12 -5.25
N ALA A 424 -13.87 22.93 -5.64
CA ALA A 424 -12.79 22.23 -4.97
C ALA A 424 -11.43 22.87 -5.33
N ALA A 425 -10.78 23.43 -4.32
CA ALA A 425 -9.44 24.01 -4.44
C ALA A 425 -8.43 23.22 -3.59
N TRP A 426 -7.17 23.24 -4.02
CA TRP A 426 -6.07 22.69 -3.25
C TRP A 426 -5.97 23.38 -1.88
N GLN A 427 -5.55 22.63 -0.86
CA GLN A 427 -5.30 23.18 0.48
C GLN A 427 -3.82 23.05 0.80
N CYS A 428 -3.11 24.17 0.96
CA CYS A 428 -1.68 24.15 1.26
C CYS A 428 -1.39 25.02 2.48
N GLU A 429 -0.62 24.48 3.41
CA GLU A 429 -0.27 25.17 4.66
C GLU A 429 1.08 24.67 5.16
N PHE A 430 1.96 25.58 5.60
CA PHE A 430 3.32 25.26 6.08
C PHE A 430 4.12 24.38 5.12
N VAL A 431 3.94 24.60 3.82
CA VAL A 431 4.67 23.94 2.73
C VAL A 431 5.10 24.97 1.71
N ALA A 432 6.21 24.73 1.02
CA ALA A 432 6.66 25.51 -0.12
C ALA A 432 7.21 24.58 -1.21
N GLY A 433 6.96 24.92 -2.47
CA GLY A 433 7.44 24.12 -3.58
C GLY A 433 7.11 24.71 -4.94
N PHE A 434 7.36 23.95 -5.99
CA PHE A 434 7.10 24.34 -7.36
C PHE A 434 6.18 23.32 -8.05
N ALA A 435 5.28 23.81 -8.89
CA ALA A 435 4.38 22.98 -9.68
C ALA A 435 4.37 23.42 -11.14
N ASN A 436 4.53 22.46 -12.05
CA ASN A 436 4.48 22.66 -13.50
C ASN A 436 3.52 21.65 -14.15
N ASP A 437 2.70 22.10 -15.09
CA ASP A 437 1.70 21.26 -15.77
C ASP A 437 0.79 20.50 -14.77
N VAL A 438 0.20 21.25 -13.83
CA VAL A 438 -0.68 20.71 -12.80
C VAL A 438 -2.12 21.21 -12.98
N PHE A 439 -3.06 20.29 -13.04
CA PHE A 439 -4.50 20.55 -13.13
C PHE A 439 -5.27 19.78 -12.03
N PRO A 440 -6.20 20.42 -11.29
CA PRO A 440 -6.50 21.85 -11.31
C PRO A 440 -5.36 22.68 -10.69
N THR A 441 -5.38 23.99 -10.91
CA THR A 441 -4.32 24.91 -10.47
C THR A 441 -4.01 24.73 -8.97
N PRO A 442 -2.74 24.52 -8.59
CA PRO A 442 -2.34 24.33 -7.21
C PRO A 442 -2.34 25.64 -6.41
N CYS A 443 -2.11 25.54 -5.11
CA CYS A 443 -2.05 26.72 -4.23
C CYS A 443 -0.87 27.65 -4.59
N PRO A 444 -0.92 28.95 -4.22
CA PRO A 444 0.21 29.88 -4.42
C PRO A 444 1.53 29.42 -3.78
N GLN A 445 1.47 28.65 -2.70
CA GLN A 445 2.64 28.05 -2.04
C GLN A 445 3.43 27.09 -2.95
N MET A 446 2.83 26.63 -4.06
CA MET A 446 3.45 25.78 -5.07
C MET A 446 4.00 26.57 -6.26
N GLN A 447 4.30 27.85 -6.07
CA GLN A 447 4.90 28.75 -7.06
C GLN A 447 6.27 29.29 -6.60
N ASP A 448 6.96 28.57 -5.71
CA ASP A 448 8.28 28.96 -5.21
C ASP A 448 9.36 28.78 -6.29
N MET A 449 9.87 29.92 -6.79
CA MET A 449 10.95 29.96 -7.79
C MET A 449 12.30 29.47 -7.23
N GLY A 450 12.49 29.43 -5.92
CA GLY A 450 13.68 28.83 -5.31
C GLY A 450 13.78 27.32 -5.59
N SER A 451 12.62 26.67 -5.74
CA SER A 451 12.50 25.25 -6.07
C SER A 451 12.47 24.97 -7.59
N PHE A 452 12.42 26.01 -8.44
CA PHE A 452 12.29 25.89 -9.91
C PHE A 452 13.42 25.07 -10.54
N ASN A 453 14.68 25.47 -10.31
CA ASN A 453 15.83 24.82 -10.96
C ASN A 453 15.95 23.36 -10.56
N TRP A 454 15.71 23.03 -9.28
CA TRP A 454 15.70 21.64 -8.82
C TRP A 454 14.58 20.83 -9.47
N CYS A 455 13.39 21.41 -9.59
CA CYS A 455 12.21 20.79 -10.20
C CYS A 455 12.33 20.63 -11.73
N GLN A 456 13.16 21.43 -12.41
CA GLN A 456 13.45 21.28 -13.85
C GLN A 456 14.53 20.22 -14.14
N GLN A 457 15.38 19.91 -13.16
CA GLN A 457 16.45 18.91 -13.29
C GLN A 457 15.95 17.47 -13.09
N HIS A 458 14.71 17.29 -12.62
CA HIS A 458 14.01 16.02 -12.43
C HIS A 458 12.80 15.99 -13.36
#